data_AF-A0A536AZ98-F1
#
_entry.id   AF-A0A536AZ98-F1
#
_cell.length_a   1.000
_cell.length_b   1.000
_cell.length_c   1.000
_cell.angle_alpha   90.00
_cell.angle_beta   90.00
_cell.angle_gamma   90.00
#
_symmetry.space_group_name_H-M   'P 1'
#
loop_
_entity.id
_entity.type
_entity.pdbx_description
1 polymer ?
#
loop_
_entity_poly.entity_id
_entity_poly.type
_entity_poly.pdbx_seq_one_letter_code
_entity_poly.pdbx_strand_id
1 'polypeptide(L)'
;MATVTAARTAALPGVAELGVKFDWLVVGASAWLGAGLYWDGWAHGYGLPDSFWTIWHAAFYSGFAACAAVILGGVARNRPTAATWRAAIPAGYTWAVLGVFVFGVAGAFDMIWHTIFGIELSTDALLSPSHLALGTGAALMVSGPFVAATRRGAGTGLLAQLPAVISLTFLFGTFTFFSLFAGPYSSVIGTGPRPNDATLVRALLGMYLFSALLVGCALVALRRGTLPVGALTVMLGLNAVAMILMRGHAPLDVQVSFMLVAIVAGAVGDLLLWRLRPSEARPVQLHVFAFALPAAYLAIYLAVVVLRVGSGWTVHELTGMVTLCGIVGLLVSLVAAPRAVSR
;
A
#
# COMPACT_ATOMS: atom_id res chain seq x y z
N MET A 1 -19.57 11.28 -39.86
CA MET A 1 -18.70 12.04 -38.95
C MET A 1 -19.56 12.47 -37.77
N ALA A 2 -19.56 11.71 -36.67
CA ALA A 2 -20.31 12.06 -35.46
C ALA A 2 -19.30 12.16 -34.31
N THR A 3 -19.04 13.39 -33.89
CA THR A 3 -18.24 13.75 -32.73
C THR A 3 -18.97 13.31 -31.47
N VAL A 4 -18.47 12.26 -30.82
CA VAL A 4 -18.90 11.92 -29.46
C VAL A 4 -18.21 12.89 -28.52
N THR A 5 -18.90 13.98 -28.19
CA THR A 5 -18.53 14.90 -27.13
C THR A 5 -18.55 14.13 -25.81
N ALA A 6 -17.38 13.94 -25.19
CA ALA A 6 -17.29 13.38 -23.85
C ALA A 6 -18.11 14.26 -22.90
N ALA A 7 -19.22 13.72 -22.39
CA ALA A 7 -20.03 14.39 -21.39
C ALA A 7 -19.18 14.57 -20.13
N ARG A 8 -18.74 15.81 -19.91
CA ARG A 8 -18.15 16.25 -18.65
C ARG A 8 -19.27 16.11 -17.62
N THR A 9 -19.20 15.11 -16.75
CA THR A 9 -20.13 14.98 -15.62
C THR A 9 -20.09 16.28 -14.83
N ALA A 10 -21.16 17.05 -14.89
CA ALA A 10 -21.31 18.26 -14.10
C ALA A 10 -21.18 17.88 -12.62
N ALA A 11 -20.32 18.59 -11.89
CA ALA A 11 -20.19 18.42 -10.46
C ALA A 11 -21.57 18.60 -9.81
N LEU A 12 -21.99 17.63 -9.00
CA LEU A 12 -23.24 17.74 -8.24
C LEU A 12 -23.21 19.04 -7.42
N PRO A 13 -24.24 19.90 -7.51
CA PRO A 13 -24.30 21.11 -6.70
C PRO A 13 -24.20 20.74 -5.21
N GLY A 14 -23.21 21.30 -4.51
CA GLY A 14 -23.10 21.20 -3.05
C GLY A 14 -22.04 20.26 -2.47
N VAL A 15 -21.16 19.65 -3.28
CA VAL A 15 -20.01 18.90 -2.74
C VAL A 15 -18.82 19.85 -2.57
N ALA A 16 -18.31 19.97 -1.34
CA ALA A 16 -17.17 20.84 -1.07
C ALA A 16 -15.87 20.26 -1.68
N GLU A 17 -15.22 21.00 -2.57
CA GLU A 17 -13.96 20.61 -3.20
C GLU A 17 -12.80 21.46 -2.67
N LEU A 18 -11.79 20.83 -2.06
CA LEU A 18 -10.57 21.51 -1.58
C LEU A 18 -9.38 21.41 -2.55
N GLY A 19 -9.59 20.77 -3.71
CA GLY A 19 -8.60 20.66 -4.80
C GLY A 19 -7.34 19.84 -4.44
N VAL A 20 -6.42 19.73 -5.41
CA VAL A 20 -5.18 18.92 -5.29
C VAL A 20 -4.24 19.40 -4.18
N LYS A 21 -4.27 20.70 -3.84
CA LYS A 21 -3.44 21.25 -2.75
C LYS A 21 -3.77 20.61 -1.40
N PHE A 22 -5.05 20.33 -1.15
CA PHE A 22 -5.48 19.66 0.07
C PHE A 22 -5.01 18.21 0.13
N ASP A 23 -5.00 17.52 -1.01
CA ASP A 23 -4.48 16.15 -1.09
C ASP A 23 -2.99 16.09 -0.74
N TRP A 24 -2.19 17.08 -1.14
CA TRP A 24 -0.79 17.17 -0.74
C TRP A 24 -0.59 17.41 0.76
N LEU A 25 -1.45 18.21 1.39
CA LEU A 25 -1.41 18.40 2.86
C LEU A 25 -1.69 17.08 3.58
N VAL A 26 -2.68 16.32 3.10
CA VAL A 26 -3.03 15.02 3.67
C VAL A 26 -1.92 14.00 3.44
N VAL A 27 -1.31 13.98 2.26
CA VAL A 27 -0.13 13.14 1.97
C VAL A 27 1.04 13.49 2.88
N GLY A 28 1.32 14.77 3.11
CA GLY A 28 2.39 15.19 4.03
C GLY A 28 2.13 14.75 5.47
N ALA A 29 0.90 14.92 5.96
CA ALA A 29 0.51 14.45 7.30
C ALA A 29 0.55 12.91 7.40
N SER A 30 0.13 12.21 6.35
CA SER A 30 0.17 10.75 6.26
C SER A 30 1.61 10.22 6.21
N ALA A 31 2.54 10.96 5.59
CA ALA A 31 3.95 10.64 5.60
C ALA A 31 4.54 10.74 7.02
N TRP A 32 4.11 11.72 7.82
CA TRP A 32 4.51 11.85 9.23
C TRP A 32 3.96 10.68 10.07
N LEU A 33 2.67 10.34 9.88
CA LEU A 33 2.07 9.15 10.49
C LEU A 33 2.82 7.86 10.13
N GLY A 34 3.12 7.67 8.85
CA GLY A 34 3.89 6.52 8.37
C GLY A 34 5.31 6.48 8.95
N ALA A 35 6.02 7.61 8.96
CA ALA A 35 7.37 7.68 9.55
C ALA A 35 7.36 7.29 11.04
N GLY A 36 6.38 7.77 11.81
CA GLY A 36 6.18 7.35 13.19
C GLY A 36 5.91 5.85 13.33
N LEU A 37 5.02 5.29 12.50
CA LEU A 37 4.72 3.86 12.47
C LEU A 37 5.95 3.00 12.20
N TYR A 38 6.74 3.35 11.19
CA TYR A 38 7.95 2.58 10.85
C TYR A 38 9.05 2.73 11.89
N TRP A 39 9.13 3.87 12.58
CA TRP A 39 10.07 4.04 13.68
C TRP A 39 9.68 3.22 14.91
N ASP A 40 8.39 3.18 15.21
CA ASP A 40 7.82 2.36 16.28
C ASP A 40 7.99 0.86 16.00
N GLY A 41 7.64 0.41 14.78
CA GLY A 41 7.89 -0.96 14.35
C GLY A 41 9.37 -1.36 14.37
N TRP A 42 10.28 -0.43 14.09
CA TRP A 42 11.72 -0.65 14.25
C TRP A 42 12.10 -0.86 15.72
N ALA A 43 11.58 -0.04 16.64
CA ALA A 43 11.86 -0.17 18.07
C ALA A 43 11.37 -1.52 18.63
N HIS A 44 10.16 -1.93 18.28
CA HIS A 44 9.63 -3.27 18.60
C HIS A 44 10.49 -4.40 18.03
N GLY A 45 10.94 -4.25 16.78
CA GLY A 45 11.77 -5.26 16.09
C GLY A 45 13.13 -5.50 16.77
N TYR A 46 13.71 -4.45 17.37
CA TYR A 46 14.96 -4.52 18.13
C TYR A 46 14.76 -4.84 19.62
N GLY A 47 13.52 -4.98 20.09
CA GLY A 47 13.21 -5.26 21.50
C GLY A 47 13.68 -4.16 22.45
N LEU A 48 13.63 -2.90 22.02
CA LEU A 48 13.98 -1.76 22.87
C LEU A 48 13.00 -1.66 24.06
N PRO A 49 13.40 -1.01 25.19
CA PRO A 49 12.51 -0.86 26.34
C PRO A 49 11.19 -0.24 25.93
N ASP A 50 10.11 -0.98 26.21
CA ASP A 50 8.82 -0.68 25.63
C ASP A 50 7.75 -0.46 26.70
N SER A 51 6.99 0.59 26.48
CA SER A 51 5.77 0.93 27.19
C SER A 51 4.94 1.77 26.23
N PHE A 52 3.67 1.98 26.55
CA PHE A 52 2.85 2.91 25.76
C PHE A 52 3.46 4.33 25.67
N TRP A 53 4.24 4.74 26.68
CA TRP A 53 4.83 6.08 26.78
C TRP A 53 6.29 6.10 26.31
N THR A 54 6.50 5.95 25.00
CA THR A 54 7.83 6.04 24.37
C THR A 54 7.89 7.18 23.36
N ILE A 55 9.11 7.56 22.96
CA ILE A 55 9.31 8.58 21.92
C ILE A 55 8.81 8.12 20.54
N TRP A 56 8.85 6.82 20.26
CA TRP A 56 8.35 6.24 19.01
C TRP A 56 6.82 6.26 18.96
N HIS A 57 6.13 5.86 20.04
CA HIS A 57 4.68 6.05 20.17
C HIS A 57 4.31 7.54 20.06
N ALA A 58 5.03 8.43 20.75
CA ALA A 58 4.76 9.87 20.68
C ALA A 58 4.88 10.41 19.24
N ALA A 59 5.90 9.97 18.48
CA ALA A 59 6.04 10.31 17.08
C ALA A 59 4.85 9.80 16.24
N PHE A 60 4.46 8.53 16.40
CA PHE A 60 3.32 7.93 15.72
C PHE A 60 1.99 8.65 16.01
N TYR A 61 1.68 8.91 17.28
CA TYR A 61 0.45 9.60 17.69
C TYR A 61 0.46 11.09 17.30
N SER A 62 1.62 11.75 17.23
CA SER A 62 1.72 13.10 16.66
C SER A 62 1.46 13.10 15.14
N GLY A 63 1.86 12.02 14.46
CA GLY A 63 1.44 11.65 13.10
C GLY A 63 -0.06 11.67 12.89
N PHE A 64 -0.75 10.96 13.78
CA PHE A 64 -2.21 10.92 13.80
C PHE A 64 -2.80 12.31 14.05
N ALA A 65 -2.29 13.06 15.02
CA ALA A 65 -2.78 14.41 15.32
C ALA A 65 -2.65 15.34 14.11
N ALA A 66 -1.54 15.26 13.35
CA ALA A 66 -1.37 16.01 12.11
C ALA A 66 -2.41 15.60 11.05
N CYS A 67 -2.66 14.30 10.87
CA CYS A 67 -3.69 13.82 9.94
C CYS A 67 -5.08 14.31 10.32
N ALA A 68 -5.45 14.17 11.60
CA ALA A 68 -6.73 14.62 12.13
C ALA A 68 -6.91 16.13 11.95
N ALA A 69 -5.88 16.93 12.25
CA ALA A 69 -5.90 18.38 12.09
C ALA A 69 -6.12 18.80 10.63
N VAL A 70 -5.42 18.19 9.68
CA VAL A 70 -5.59 18.50 8.25
C VAL A 70 -6.98 18.08 7.75
N ILE A 71 -7.39 16.85 8.03
CA ILE A 71 -8.66 16.29 7.53
C ILE A 71 -9.86 17.05 8.13
N LEU A 72 -9.92 17.16 9.46
CA LEU A 72 -11.00 17.86 10.15
C LEU A 72 -10.93 19.37 9.94
N GLY A 73 -9.74 19.95 9.78
CA GLY A 73 -9.56 21.34 9.37
C GLY A 73 -10.15 21.63 7.99
N GLY A 74 -10.07 20.68 7.06
CA GLY A 74 -10.77 20.75 5.77
C GLY A 74 -12.29 20.78 5.92
N VAL A 75 -12.85 19.94 6.81
CA VAL A 75 -14.28 19.95 7.14
C VAL A 75 -14.68 21.29 7.77
N ALA A 76 -13.92 21.77 8.75
CA ALA A 76 -14.17 23.03 9.45
C ALA A 76 -14.11 24.23 8.49
N ARG A 77 -13.18 24.23 7.53
CA ARG A 77 -13.08 25.26 6.50
C ARG A 77 -14.31 25.33 5.60
N ASN A 78 -14.89 24.19 5.25
CA ASN A 78 -16.08 24.12 4.38
C ASN A 78 -17.38 24.35 5.15
N ARG A 79 -17.36 24.20 6.48
CA ARG A 79 -18.55 24.24 7.32
C ARG A 79 -19.38 25.53 7.18
N PRO A 80 -18.82 26.74 7.11
CA PRO A 80 -19.60 27.98 7.01
C PRO A 80 -20.50 28.04 5.77
N THR A 81 -20.11 27.41 4.67
CA THR A 81 -20.85 27.41 3.40
C THR A 81 -21.68 26.14 3.18
N ALA A 82 -21.54 25.13 4.05
CA ALA A 82 -22.21 23.84 3.91
C ALA A 82 -23.52 23.78 4.71
N ALA A 83 -24.56 23.15 4.14
CA ALA A 83 -25.86 22.97 4.80
C ALA A 83 -25.79 22.05 6.03
N THR A 84 -24.90 21.06 6.03
CA THR A 84 -24.71 20.10 7.14
C THR A 84 -23.23 19.78 7.33
N TRP A 85 -22.86 19.22 8.49
CA TRP A 85 -21.50 18.71 8.73
C TRP A 85 -21.10 17.62 7.73
N ARG A 86 -22.03 16.75 7.34
CA ARG A 86 -21.79 15.73 6.31
C ARG A 86 -21.51 16.35 4.94
N ALA A 87 -22.21 17.43 4.59
CA ALA A 87 -21.98 18.18 3.35
C ALA A 87 -20.66 18.99 3.37
N ALA A 88 -20.15 19.32 4.55
CA ALA A 88 -18.86 20.01 4.71
C ALA A 88 -17.66 19.10 4.43
N ILE A 89 -17.84 17.77 4.43
CA ILE A 89 -16.75 16.82 4.17
C ILE A 89 -16.26 16.98 2.74
N PRO A 90 -14.94 17.20 2.52
CA PRO A 90 -14.39 17.31 1.17
C PRO A 90 -14.69 16.09 0.31
N ALA A 91 -14.90 16.30 -0.99
CA ALA A 91 -15.15 15.21 -1.94
C ALA A 91 -14.06 14.12 -1.85
N GLY A 92 -14.47 12.89 -1.51
CA GLY A 92 -13.58 11.73 -1.39
C GLY A 92 -13.04 11.47 0.01
N TYR A 93 -13.26 12.39 0.96
CA TYR A 93 -12.71 12.31 2.32
C TYR A 93 -13.64 11.69 3.37
N THR A 94 -14.83 11.19 2.98
CA THR A 94 -15.78 10.57 3.92
C THR A 94 -15.14 9.43 4.71
N TRP A 95 -14.41 8.54 4.03
CA TRP A 95 -13.70 7.44 4.68
C TRP A 95 -12.53 7.92 5.52
N ALA A 96 -11.82 8.95 5.07
CA ALA A 96 -10.72 9.52 5.84
C ALA A 96 -11.20 10.16 7.16
N VAL A 97 -12.34 10.86 7.14
CA VAL A 97 -12.97 11.40 8.36
C VAL A 97 -13.38 10.25 9.30
N LEU A 98 -13.98 9.17 8.79
CA LEU A 98 -14.25 7.98 9.60
C LEU A 98 -12.97 7.41 10.21
N GLY A 99 -11.90 7.33 9.42
CA GLY A 99 -10.58 6.86 9.85
C GLY A 99 -10.02 7.65 11.04
N VAL A 100 -10.22 8.97 11.07
CA VAL A 100 -9.81 9.80 12.21
C VAL A 100 -10.48 9.36 13.51
N PHE A 101 -11.79 9.10 13.48
CA PHE A 101 -12.53 8.66 14.67
C PHE A 101 -12.21 7.22 15.05
N VAL A 102 -12.10 6.31 14.06
CA VAL A 102 -11.70 4.92 14.29
C VAL A 102 -10.32 4.86 14.94
N PHE A 103 -9.34 5.60 14.41
CA PHE A 103 -7.99 5.65 14.97
C PHE A 103 -7.99 6.28 16.36
N GLY A 104 -8.73 7.37 16.59
CA GLY A 104 -8.78 8.02 17.91
C GLY A 104 -9.33 7.09 19.00
N VAL A 105 -10.39 6.33 18.69
CA VAL A 105 -10.92 5.31 19.62
C VAL A 105 -9.94 4.15 19.76
N ALA A 106 -9.35 3.69 18.65
CA ALA A 106 -8.38 2.60 18.66
C ALA A 106 -7.12 2.94 19.48
N GLY A 107 -6.67 4.19 19.51
CA GLY A 107 -5.53 4.60 20.33
C GLY A 107 -5.80 4.56 21.83
N ALA A 108 -7.01 4.91 22.26
CA ALA A 108 -7.42 4.70 23.65
C ALA A 108 -7.52 3.21 23.98
N PHE A 109 -8.06 2.41 23.05
CA PHE A 109 -8.13 0.96 23.18
C PHE A 109 -6.73 0.33 23.29
N ASP A 110 -5.78 0.80 22.48
CA ASP A 110 -4.38 0.37 22.46
C ASP A 110 -3.66 0.62 23.79
N MET A 111 -3.79 1.83 24.34
CA MET A 111 -3.28 2.15 25.66
C MET A 111 -3.84 1.22 26.75
N ILE A 112 -5.17 0.98 26.73
CA ILE A 112 -5.84 0.10 27.69
C ILE A 112 -5.35 -1.34 27.50
N TRP A 113 -5.23 -1.79 26.26
CA TRP A 113 -4.79 -3.13 25.89
C TRP A 113 -3.40 -3.41 26.45
N HIS A 114 -2.45 -2.51 26.22
CA HIS A 114 -1.10 -2.61 26.75
C HIS A 114 -1.02 -2.56 28.29
N THR A 115 -1.94 -1.84 28.93
CA THR A 115 -2.02 -1.79 30.40
C THR A 115 -2.47 -3.13 30.99
N ILE A 116 -3.36 -3.85 30.30
CA ILE A 116 -3.95 -5.11 30.78
C ILE A 116 -3.11 -6.33 30.38
N PHE A 117 -2.65 -6.39 29.12
CA PHE A 117 -2.02 -7.56 28.53
C PHE A 117 -0.50 -7.41 28.31
N GLY A 118 0.06 -6.23 28.56
CA GLY A 118 1.46 -5.92 28.28
C GLY A 118 1.71 -5.55 26.82
N ILE A 119 2.98 -5.39 26.46
CA ILE A 119 3.40 -5.07 25.09
C ILE A 119 3.66 -6.36 24.30
N GLU A 120 3.02 -6.51 23.16
CA GLU A 120 3.26 -7.62 22.23
C GLU A 120 4.60 -7.48 21.51
N LEU A 121 5.27 -8.62 21.29
CA LEU A 121 6.53 -8.67 20.55
C LEU A 121 6.40 -9.52 19.28
N SER A 122 7.25 -9.24 18.30
CA SER A 122 7.36 -10.04 17.07
C SER A 122 6.03 -10.12 16.29
N THR A 123 5.52 -11.32 16.02
CA THR A 123 4.31 -11.51 15.19
C THR A 123 3.05 -11.11 15.95
N ASP A 124 3.05 -11.20 17.28
CA ASP A 124 1.87 -10.87 18.10
C ASP A 124 1.50 -9.39 17.96
N ALA A 125 2.50 -8.51 17.83
CA ALA A 125 2.28 -7.09 17.55
C ALA A 125 1.52 -6.86 16.23
N LEU A 126 1.71 -7.72 15.22
CA LEU A 126 0.99 -7.60 13.94
C LEU A 126 -0.45 -8.14 14.01
N LEU A 127 -0.76 -8.95 15.03
CA LEU A 127 -2.06 -9.60 15.20
C LEU A 127 -2.88 -9.00 16.35
N SER A 128 -2.28 -8.10 17.13
CA SER A 128 -2.95 -7.45 18.25
C SER A 128 -4.24 -6.74 17.79
N PRO A 129 -5.38 -7.00 18.45
CA PRO A 129 -6.64 -6.36 18.09
C PRO A 129 -6.57 -4.83 18.11
N SER A 130 -5.80 -4.23 19.02
CA SER A 130 -5.64 -2.77 19.08
C SER A 130 -4.86 -2.23 17.89
N HIS A 131 -3.74 -2.86 17.54
CA HIS A 131 -2.96 -2.51 16.37
C HIS A 131 -3.75 -2.70 15.06
N LEU A 132 -4.56 -3.74 14.94
CA LEU A 132 -5.43 -3.95 13.76
C LEU A 132 -6.52 -2.86 13.66
N ALA A 133 -7.07 -2.41 14.79
CA ALA A 133 -8.00 -1.29 14.82
C ALA A 133 -7.33 0.04 14.43
N LEU A 134 -6.12 0.31 14.94
CA LEU A 134 -5.29 1.45 14.54
C LEU A 134 -4.94 1.40 13.05
N GLY A 135 -4.49 0.25 12.55
CA GLY A 135 -4.20 -0.01 11.14
C GLY A 135 -5.40 0.24 10.24
N THR A 136 -6.60 -0.15 10.69
CA THR A 136 -7.86 0.13 9.98
C THR A 136 -8.15 1.63 9.92
N GLY A 137 -8.02 2.34 11.04
CA GLY A 137 -8.17 3.80 11.07
C GLY A 137 -7.17 4.51 10.16
N ALA A 138 -5.90 4.08 10.19
CA ALA A 138 -4.83 4.60 9.35
C ALA A 138 -5.10 4.36 7.86
N ALA A 139 -5.45 3.13 7.47
CA ALA A 139 -5.81 2.79 6.09
C ALA A 139 -6.96 3.66 5.55
N LEU A 140 -7.99 3.89 6.37
CA LEU A 140 -9.11 4.77 6.03
C LEU A 140 -8.65 6.22 5.83
N MET A 141 -7.82 6.76 6.74
CA MET A 141 -7.27 8.13 6.64
C MET A 141 -6.43 8.30 5.37
N VAL A 142 -5.45 7.43 5.16
CA VAL A 142 -4.50 7.57 4.04
C VAL A 142 -5.15 7.31 2.68
N SER A 143 -6.32 6.67 2.62
CA SER A 143 -7.07 6.45 1.37
C SER A 143 -7.72 7.72 0.77
N GLY A 144 -7.82 8.80 1.56
CA GLY A 144 -8.52 10.04 1.17
C GLY A 144 -8.09 10.61 -0.18
N PRO A 145 -6.79 10.90 -0.39
CA PRO A 145 -6.29 11.44 -1.67
C PRO A 145 -6.56 10.51 -2.87
N PHE A 146 -6.43 9.18 -2.69
CA PHE A 146 -6.76 8.21 -3.73
C PHE A 146 -8.23 8.29 -4.12
N VAL A 147 -9.15 8.22 -3.15
CA VAL A 147 -10.60 8.30 -3.40
C VAL A 147 -10.99 9.65 -4.00
N ALA A 148 -10.40 10.75 -3.52
CA ALA A 148 -10.62 12.09 -4.07
C ALA A 148 -10.20 12.20 -5.54
N ALA A 149 -9.06 11.61 -5.92
CA ALA A 149 -8.62 11.58 -7.31
C ALA A 149 -9.58 10.81 -8.22
N THR A 150 -10.15 9.69 -7.75
CA THR A 150 -11.13 8.93 -8.54
C THR A 150 -12.38 9.74 -8.90
N ARG A 151 -12.74 10.74 -8.08
CA ARG A 151 -13.90 11.61 -8.31
C ARG A 151 -13.62 12.74 -9.30
N ARG A 152 -12.36 13.14 -9.46
CA ARG A 152 -11.94 14.19 -10.42
C ARG A 152 -11.86 13.69 -11.86
N GLY A 153 -11.84 12.38 -12.06
CA GLY A 153 -11.76 11.74 -13.38
C GLY A 153 -10.33 11.62 -13.93
N ALA A 154 -10.18 10.78 -14.94
CA ALA A 154 -8.91 10.54 -15.63
C ALA A 154 -8.49 11.75 -16.49
N GLY A 155 -7.18 11.95 -16.68
CA GLY A 155 -6.64 12.98 -17.58
C GLY A 155 -6.11 14.25 -16.89
N THR A 156 -6.00 14.26 -15.57
CA THR A 156 -5.26 15.32 -14.86
C THR A 156 -3.75 15.10 -14.98
N GLY A 157 -2.95 16.17 -15.03
CA GLY A 157 -1.49 16.07 -15.19
C GLY A 157 -0.81 15.26 -14.08
N LEU A 158 0.43 14.80 -14.31
CA LEU A 158 1.17 13.90 -13.40
C LEU A 158 1.17 14.40 -11.93
N LEU A 159 1.38 15.70 -11.71
CA LEU A 159 1.38 16.32 -10.37
C LEU A 159 0.03 16.22 -9.63
N ALA A 160 -1.07 16.10 -10.37
CA ALA A 160 -2.41 15.93 -9.80
C ALA A 160 -2.76 14.47 -9.46
N GLN A 161 -2.03 13.51 -10.05
CA GLN A 161 -2.17 12.08 -9.78
C GLN A 161 -1.21 11.58 -8.70
N LEU A 162 -0.06 12.25 -8.53
CA LEU A 162 0.95 11.88 -7.53
C LEU A 162 0.40 11.70 -6.11
N PRO A 163 -0.47 12.58 -5.57
CA PRO A 163 -1.06 12.35 -4.25
C PRO A 163 -1.83 11.04 -4.14
N ALA A 164 -2.53 10.64 -5.21
CA ALA A 164 -3.26 9.38 -5.25
C ALA A 164 -2.33 8.17 -5.30
N VAL A 165 -1.22 8.28 -6.05
CA VAL A 165 -0.18 7.23 -6.10
C VAL A 165 0.48 7.05 -4.73
N ILE A 166 0.86 8.15 -4.07
CA ILE A 166 1.48 8.10 -2.73
C ILE A 166 0.48 7.57 -1.69
N SER A 167 -0.79 8.00 -1.75
CA SER A 167 -1.88 7.48 -0.92
C SER A 167 -2.09 5.98 -1.11
N LEU A 168 -2.10 5.48 -2.35
CA LEU A 168 -2.15 4.05 -2.64
C LEU A 168 -0.91 3.32 -2.12
N THR A 169 0.25 3.97 -2.16
CA THR A 169 1.50 3.43 -1.62
C THR A 169 1.45 3.28 -0.11
N PHE A 170 0.88 4.24 0.62
CA PHE A 170 0.64 4.10 2.05
C PHE A 170 -0.34 2.97 2.37
N LEU A 171 -1.41 2.82 1.58
CA LEU A 171 -2.36 1.72 1.75
C LEU A 171 -1.69 0.35 1.49
N PHE A 172 -0.89 0.24 0.43
CA PHE A 172 -0.09 -0.94 0.16
C PHE A 172 0.90 -1.23 1.30
N GLY A 173 1.55 -0.19 1.82
CA GLY A 173 2.44 -0.25 2.98
C GLY A 173 1.76 -0.78 4.23
N THR A 174 0.54 -0.34 4.53
CA THR A 174 -0.25 -0.90 5.64
C THR A 174 -0.42 -2.41 5.50
N PHE A 175 -0.79 -2.91 4.31
CA PHE A 175 -0.91 -4.35 4.10
C PHE A 175 0.42 -5.07 4.24
N THR A 176 1.52 -4.53 3.69
CA THR A 176 2.83 -5.19 3.80
C THR A 176 3.41 -5.15 5.21
N PHE A 177 3.06 -4.13 6.00
CA PHE A 177 3.40 -4.03 7.42
C PHE A 177 2.71 -5.15 8.20
N PHE A 178 1.39 -5.25 8.10
CA PHE A 178 0.64 -6.29 8.82
C PHE A 178 0.89 -7.71 8.30
N SER A 179 1.41 -7.86 7.08
CA SER A 179 1.83 -9.16 6.54
C SER A 179 3.32 -9.47 6.75
N LEU A 180 4.06 -8.69 7.55
CA LEU A 180 5.52 -8.81 7.71
C LEU A 180 5.97 -10.19 8.23
N PHE A 181 5.08 -10.97 8.84
CA PHE A 181 5.36 -12.37 9.24
C PHE A 181 5.65 -13.29 8.04
N ALA A 182 5.36 -12.87 6.80
CA ALA A 182 5.69 -13.61 5.58
C ALA A 182 6.01 -12.65 4.40
N GLY A 183 6.42 -13.21 3.25
CA GLY A 183 6.67 -12.44 2.03
C GLY A 183 8.05 -11.77 1.96
N PRO A 184 8.26 -10.84 1.02
CA PRO A 184 9.59 -10.37 0.63
C PRO A 184 10.31 -9.52 1.68
N TYR A 185 9.56 -8.97 2.64
CA TYR A 185 10.11 -8.16 3.74
C TYR A 185 10.27 -8.97 5.03
N SER A 186 9.70 -10.17 5.13
CA SER A 186 9.82 -11.02 6.32
C SER A 186 11.20 -11.59 6.53
N SER A 187 11.97 -11.78 5.45
CA SER A 187 13.34 -12.30 5.36
C SER A 187 13.79 -12.30 3.89
N VAL A 188 15.05 -12.62 3.62
CA VAL A 188 15.52 -12.84 2.23
C VAL A 188 15.11 -14.26 1.81
N ILE A 189 13.95 -14.37 1.17
CA ILE A 189 13.40 -15.64 0.68
C ILE A 189 14.30 -16.23 -0.41
N GLY A 190 14.48 -17.55 -0.41
CA GLY A 190 15.33 -18.23 -1.38
C GLY A 190 16.82 -18.28 -1.00
N THR A 191 17.24 -17.63 0.09
CA THR A 191 18.66 -17.61 0.50
C THR A 191 19.07 -18.87 1.26
N GLY A 192 20.38 -19.17 1.25
CA GLY A 192 20.99 -20.17 2.12
C GLY A 192 20.63 -21.61 1.76
N PRO A 193 20.87 -22.59 2.66
CA PRO A 193 20.58 -24.00 2.41
C PRO A 193 19.11 -24.25 2.06
N ARG A 194 18.81 -25.40 1.43
CA ARG A 194 17.44 -25.80 1.16
C ARG A 194 16.62 -25.82 2.46
N PRO A 195 15.44 -25.17 2.50
CA PRO A 195 14.64 -25.08 3.70
C PRO A 195 13.93 -26.40 3.99
N ASN A 196 13.46 -26.56 5.22
CA ASN A 196 12.44 -27.57 5.51
C ASN A 196 11.07 -27.16 4.92
N ASP A 197 10.16 -28.12 4.83
CA ASP A 197 8.84 -27.92 4.20
C ASP A 197 8.04 -26.79 4.86
N ALA A 198 8.06 -26.67 6.19
CA ALA A 198 7.34 -25.61 6.89
C ALA A 198 7.82 -24.20 6.50
N THR A 199 9.12 -24.02 6.35
CA THR A 199 9.71 -22.73 5.91
C THR A 199 9.45 -22.46 4.44
N LEU A 200 9.53 -23.50 3.60
CA LEU A 200 9.16 -23.40 2.19
C LEU A 200 7.70 -22.96 2.03
N VAL A 201 6.77 -23.63 2.71
CA VAL A 201 5.33 -23.31 2.66
C VAL A 201 5.07 -21.88 3.10
N ARG A 202 5.66 -21.43 4.22
CA ARG A 202 5.52 -20.03 4.68
C ARG A 202 6.03 -19.02 3.65
N ALA A 203 7.17 -19.30 3.02
CA ALA A 203 7.73 -18.44 1.98
C ALA A 203 6.83 -18.35 0.75
N LEU A 204 6.33 -19.50 0.27
CA LEU A 204 5.41 -19.58 -0.87
C LEU A 204 4.13 -18.79 -0.59
N LEU A 205 3.45 -19.06 0.54
CA LEU A 205 2.21 -18.38 0.90
C LEU A 205 2.40 -16.88 1.09
N GLY A 206 3.52 -16.47 1.69
CA GLY A 206 3.86 -15.05 1.85
C GLY A 206 4.06 -14.34 0.50
N MET A 207 4.74 -14.98 -0.44
CA MET A 207 4.94 -14.41 -1.78
C MET A 207 3.63 -14.39 -2.60
N TYR A 208 2.75 -15.37 -2.40
CA TYR A 208 1.41 -15.36 -3.02
C TYR A 208 0.55 -14.23 -2.49
N LEU A 209 0.52 -14.04 -1.16
CA LEU A 209 -0.19 -12.94 -0.52
C LEU A 209 0.33 -11.58 -1.02
N PHE A 210 1.66 -11.40 -1.03
CA PHE A 210 2.28 -10.18 -1.55
C PHE A 210 1.91 -9.93 -3.01
N SER A 211 1.92 -10.97 -3.85
CA SER A 211 1.55 -10.88 -5.27
C SER A 211 0.09 -10.49 -5.47
N ALA A 212 -0.82 -11.06 -4.67
CA ALA A 212 -2.23 -10.73 -4.69
C ALA A 212 -2.47 -9.26 -4.29
N LEU A 213 -1.79 -8.79 -3.24
CA LEU A 213 -1.87 -7.40 -2.78
C LEU A 213 -1.33 -6.42 -3.84
N LEU A 214 -0.16 -6.71 -4.41
CA LEU A 214 0.47 -5.89 -5.45
C LEU A 214 -0.45 -5.75 -6.66
N VAL A 215 -0.93 -6.87 -7.20
CA VAL A 215 -1.83 -6.86 -8.37
C VAL A 215 -3.17 -6.26 -8.03
N GLY A 216 -3.73 -6.54 -6.85
CA GLY A 216 -4.98 -5.95 -6.38
C GLY A 216 -4.94 -4.43 -6.34
N CYS A 217 -3.90 -3.85 -5.71
CA CYS A 217 -3.69 -2.40 -5.68
C CYS A 217 -3.52 -1.81 -7.09
N ALA A 218 -2.70 -2.44 -7.94
CA ALA A 218 -2.50 -1.99 -9.32
C ALA A 218 -3.80 -2.00 -10.13
N LEU A 219 -4.61 -3.06 -10.03
CA LEU A 219 -5.88 -3.18 -10.74
C LEU A 219 -6.92 -2.18 -10.23
N VAL A 220 -7.00 -1.95 -8.92
CA VAL A 220 -7.88 -0.92 -8.34
C VAL A 220 -7.51 0.47 -8.87
N ALA A 221 -6.23 0.81 -8.95
CA ALA A 221 -5.77 2.07 -9.51
C ALA A 221 -6.02 2.20 -11.01
N LEU A 222 -5.77 1.12 -11.77
CA LEU A 222 -6.06 1.04 -13.21
C LEU A 222 -7.54 1.31 -13.51
N ARG A 223 -8.46 0.63 -12.81
CA ARG A 223 -9.90 0.78 -13.01
C ARG A 223 -10.41 2.18 -12.68
N ARG A 224 -9.72 2.87 -11.78
CA ARG A 224 -10.06 4.23 -11.36
C ARG A 224 -9.33 5.30 -12.16
N GLY A 225 -8.47 4.92 -13.13
CA GLY A 225 -7.73 5.86 -13.97
C GLY A 225 -6.67 6.66 -13.21
N THR A 226 -6.16 6.12 -12.09
CA THR A 226 -5.20 6.78 -11.19
C THR A 226 -3.80 6.16 -11.21
N LEU A 227 -3.53 5.27 -12.17
CA LEU A 227 -2.22 4.61 -12.31
C LEU A 227 -1.44 5.16 -13.53
N PRO A 228 -0.73 6.29 -13.40
CA PRO A 228 0.18 6.77 -14.44
C PRO A 228 1.43 5.89 -14.53
N VAL A 229 2.13 5.95 -15.67
CA VAL A 229 3.48 5.38 -15.80
C VAL A 229 4.41 6.04 -14.78
N GLY A 230 5.11 5.21 -14.01
CA GLY A 230 5.96 5.59 -12.88
C GLY A 230 5.32 5.29 -11.52
N ALA A 231 4.01 5.03 -11.47
CA ALA A 231 3.30 4.77 -10.23
C ALA A 231 3.74 3.47 -9.54
N LEU A 232 4.05 2.42 -10.31
CA LEU A 232 4.48 1.14 -9.73
C LEU A 232 5.91 1.23 -9.19
N THR A 233 6.77 2.00 -9.84
CA THR A 233 8.11 2.34 -9.35
C THR A 233 8.04 3.09 -8.02
N VAL A 234 7.20 4.12 -7.93
CA VAL A 234 6.99 4.87 -6.69
C VAL A 234 6.42 3.96 -5.60
N MET A 235 5.39 3.18 -5.92
CA MET A 235 4.72 2.31 -4.97
C MET A 235 5.64 1.23 -4.40
N LEU A 236 6.31 0.46 -5.25
CA LEU A 236 7.21 -0.60 -4.80
C LEU A 236 8.49 -0.04 -4.17
N GLY A 237 9.03 1.05 -4.72
CA GLY A 237 10.26 1.68 -4.24
C GLY A 237 10.09 2.29 -2.85
N LEU A 238 9.11 3.18 -2.65
CA LEU A 238 8.86 3.80 -1.35
C LEU A 238 8.46 2.74 -0.30
N ASN A 239 7.67 1.75 -0.69
CA ASN A 239 7.30 0.66 0.20
C ASN A 239 8.52 -0.14 0.65
N ALA A 240 9.39 -0.52 -0.28
CA ALA A 240 10.62 -1.26 0.04
C ALA A 240 11.56 -0.45 0.92
N VAL A 241 11.74 0.85 0.64
CA VAL A 241 12.56 1.73 1.48
C VAL A 241 12.02 1.75 2.91
N ALA A 242 10.72 2.00 3.10
CA ALA A 242 10.13 2.06 4.43
C ALA A 242 10.22 0.72 5.18
N MET A 243 9.80 -0.38 4.54
CA MET A 243 9.78 -1.71 5.15
C MET A 243 11.18 -2.24 5.47
N ILE A 244 12.16 -2.02 4.58
CA ILE A 244 13.54 -2.52 4.78
C ILE A 244 14.26 -1.70 5.85
N LEU A 245 14.10 -0.37 5.86
CA LEU A 245 14.68 0.49 6.90
C LEU A 245 14.10 0.18 8.27
N MET A 246 12.77 0.00 8.37
CA MET A 246 12.12 -0.43 9.60
C MET A 246 12.70 -1.74 10.10
N ARG A 247 12.93 -2.71 9.21
CA ARG A 247 13.45 -4.02 9.61
C ARG A 247 14.91 -3.94 10.06
N GLY A 248 15.76 -3.19 9.36
CA GLY A 248 17.13 -2.83 9.79
C GLY A 248 18.15 -3.95 10.04
N HIS A 249 17.75 -5.22 10.12
CA HIS A 249 18.59 -6.32 10.63
C HIS A 249 19.64 -6.84 9.63
N ALA A 250 19.47 -6.57 8.33
CA ALA A 250 20.39 -7.07 7.31
C ALA A 250 21.59 -6.12 7.12
N PRO A 251 22.74 -6.60 6.63
CA PRO A 251 23.83 -5.73 6.19
C PRO A 251 23.37 -4.66 5.20
N LEU A 252 23.96 -3.46 5.25
CA LEU A 252 23.51 -2.31 4.46
C LEU A 252 23.53 -2.58 2.94
N ASP A 253 24.54 -3.31 2.46
CA ASP A 253 24.66 -3.71 1.05
C ASP A 253 23.50 -4.62 0.60
N VAL A 254 23.05 -5.53 1.47
CA VAL A 254 21.88 -6.37 1.25
C VAL A 254 20.61 -5.53 1.25
N GLN A 255 20.45 -4.64 2.24
CA GLN A 255 19.30 -3.73 2.32
C GLN A 255 19.16 -2.89 1.04
N VAL A 256 20.24 -2.23 0.62
CA VAL A 256 20.27 -1.42 -0.61
C VAL A 256 19.98 -2.28 -1.84
N SER A 257 20.54 -3.49 -1.92
CA SER A 257 20.27 -4.40 -3.04
C SER A 257 18.79 -4.73 -3.19
N PHE A 258 18.08 -5.03 -2.09
CA PHE A 258 16.65 -5.36 -2.15
C PHE A 258 15.73 -4.12 -2.30
N MET A 259 16.17 -2.93 -1.86
CA MET A 259 15.51 -1.67 -2.24
C MET A 259 15.58 -1.47 -3.76
N LEU A 260 16.76 -1.69 -4.37
CA LEU A 260 16.94 -1.59 -5.81
C LEU A 260 16.13 -2.65 -6.58
N VAL A 261 16.04 -3.89 -6.07
CA VAL A 261 15.15 -4.92 -6.65
C VAL A 261 13.72 -4.40 -6.77
N ALA A 262 13.17 -3.81 -5.71
CA ALA A 262 11.81 -3.30 -5.74
C ALA A 262 11.63 -2.13 -6.72
N ILE A 263 12.60 -1.21 -6.78
CA ILE A 263 12.60 -0.08 -7.72
C ILE A 263 12.66 -0.58 -9.17
N VAL A 264 13.57 -1.51 -9.48
CA VAL A 264 13.71 -2.10 -10.82
C VAL A 264 12.47 -2.89 -11.20
N ALA A 265 11.92 -3.69 -10.29
CA ALA A 265 10.68 -4.42 -10.53
C ALA A 265 9.49 -3.47 -10.79
N GLY A 266 9.41 -2.36 -10.06
CA GLY A 266 8.42 -1.31 -10.31
C GLY A 266 8.60 -0.65 -11.68
N ALA A 267 9.83 -0.37 -12.08
CA ALA A 267 10.14 0.17 -13.42
C ALA A 267 9.77 -0.81 -14.54
N VAL A 268 9.99 -2.10 -14.34
CA VAL A 268 9.52 -3.16 -15.25
C VAL A 268 7.98 -3.19 -15.26
N GLY A 269 7.33 -3.06 -14.11
CA GLY A 269 5.87 -2.93 -14.02
C GLY A 269 5.34 -1.74 -14.82
N ASP A 270 5.99 -0.59 -14.72
CA ASP A 270 5.63 0.63 -15.46
C ASP A 270 5.92 0.50 -16.97
N LEU A 271 6.97 -0.23 -17.35
CA LEU A 271 7.22 -0.62 -18.74
C LEU A 271 6.10 -1.52 -19.28
N LEU A 272 5.65 -2.51 -18.51
CA LEU A 272 4.51 -3.37 -18.86
C LEU A 272 3.23 -2.55 -18.98
N LEU A 273 2.97 -1.62 -18.06
CA LEU A 273 1.85 -0.69 -18.09
C LEU A 273 1.85 0.15 -19.37
N TRP A 274 3.00 0.73 -19.72
CA TRP A 274 3.15 1.57 -20.92
C TRP A 274 3.01 0.77 -22.23
N ARG A 275 3.60 -0.43 -22.30
CA ARG A 275 3.60 -1.28 -23.50
C ARG A 275 2.27 -1.97 -23.72
N LEU A 276 1.74 -2.64 -22.69
CA LEU A 276 0.51 -3.43 -22.80
C LEU A 276 -0.73 -2.54 -22.79
N ARG A 277 -0.67 -1.37 -22.13
CA ARG A 277 -1.82 -0.48 -21.87
C ARG A 277 -3.03 -1.28 -21.39
N PRO A 278 -2.91 -2.01 -20.26
CA PRO A 278 -3.95 -2.87 -19.74
C PRO A 278 -5.21 -2.06 -19.40
N SER A 279 -6.37 -2.57 -19.78
CA SER A 279 -7.67 -1.95 -19.46
C SER A 279 -8.79 -2.99 -19.55
N GLU A 280 -9.98 -2.67 -19.03
CA GLU A 280 -11.15 -3.54 -19.16
C GLU A 280 -11.55 -3.79 -20.62
N ALA A 281 -11.28 -2.83 -21.52
CA ALA A 281 -11.49 -2.97 -22.95
C ALA A 281 -10.42 -3.87 -23.64
N ARG A 282 -9.36 -4.23 -22.92
CA ARG A 282 -8.22 -5.01 -23.41
C ARG A 282 -7.93 -6.18 -22.46
N PRO A 283 -8.85 -7.15 -22.34
CA PRO A 283 -8.82 -8.17 -21.29
C PRO A 283 -7.55 -9.03 -21.36
N VAL A 284 -7.11 -9.42 -22.56
CA VAL A 284 -5.87 -10.19 -22.73
C VAL A 284 -4.66 -9.42 -22.18
N GLN A 285 -4.52 -8.14 -22.51
CA GLN A 285 -3.43 -7.31 -22.00
C GLN A 285 -3.52 -7.08 -20.49
N LEU A 286 -4.74 -6.96 -19.95
CA LEU A 286 -4.98 -6.88 -18.50
C LEU A 286 -4.51 -8.15 -17.79
N HIS A 287 -4.88 -9.32 -18.29
CA HIS A 287 -4.50 -10.63 -17.73
C HIS A 287 -2.99 -10.88 -17.85
N VAL A 288 -2.39 -10.55 -19.00
CA VAL A 288 -0.93 -10.64 -19.20
C VAL A 288 -0.20 -9.70 -18.25
N PHE A 289 -0.66 -8.47 -18.09
CA PHE A 289 -0.08 -7.52 -17.13
C PHE A 289 -0.17 -8.05 -15.69
N ALA A 290 -1.34 -8.55 -15.29
CA ALA A 290 -1.57 -9.06 -13.95
C ALA A 290 -0.75 -10.32 -13.63
N PHE A 291 -0.47 -11.17 -14.62
CA PHE A 291 0.48 -12.27 -14.49
C PHE A 291 1.93 -11.78 -14.43
N ALA A 292 2.32 -10.92 -15.38
CA ALA A 292 3.71 -10.54 -15.58
C ALA A 292 4.26 -9.67 -14.45
N LEU A 293 3.45 -8.81 -13.83
CA LEU A 293 3.89 -7.90 -12.77
C LEU A 293 4.51 -8.63 -11.55
N PRO A 294 3.78 -9.51 -10.83
CA PRO A 294 4.35 -10.23 -9.69
C PRO A 294 5.39 -11.26 -10.12
N ALA A 295 5.24 -11.90 -11.29
CA ALA A 295 6.23 -12.82 -11.83
C ALA A 295 7.58 -12.12 -12.09
N ALA A 296 7.56 -10.93 -12.69
CA ALA A 296 8.76 -10.14 -12.93
C ALA A 296 9.41 -9.67 -11.62
N TYR A 297 8.62 -9.19 -10.65
CA TYR A 297 9.12 -8.84 -9.33
C TYR A 297 9.89 -10.01 -8.71
N LEU A 298 9.28 -11.19 -8.66
CA LEU A 298 9.87 -12.34 -8.02
C LEU A 298 11.06 -12.91 -8.83
N ALA A 299 11.00 -12.87 -10.16
CA ALA A 299 12.13 -13.29 -10.99
C ALA A 299 13.37 -12.41 -10.76
N ILE A 300 13.20 -11.09 -10.70
CA ILE A 300 14.29 -10.14 -10.39
C ILE A 300 14.81 -10.38 -8.97
N TYR A 301 13.90 -10.53 -8.00
CA TYR A 301 14.24 -10.83 -6.61
C TYR A 301 15.07 -12.10 -6.47
N LEU A 302 14.61 -13.22 -7.02
CA LEU A 302 15.30 -14.52 -6.92
C LEU A 302 16.58 -14.54 -7.75
N ALA A 303 16.65 -13.84 -8.88
CA ALA A 303 17.90 -13.67 -9.62
C ALA A 303 18.97 -13.00 -8.75
N VAL A 304 18.62 -11.92 -8.02
CA VAL A 304 19.55 -11.29 -7.07
C VAL A 304 19.91 -12.23 -5.94
N VAL A 305 18.96 -12.97 -5.37
CA VAL A 305 19.24 -13.97 -4.32
C VAL A 305 20.26 -15.00 -4.81
N VAL A 306 20.03 -15.64 -5.96
CA VAL A 306 20.90 -16.68 -6.51
C VAL A 306 22.29 -16.13 -6.87
N LEU A 307 22.36 -14.95 -7.48
CA LEU A 307 23.60 -14.39 -8.00
C LEU A 307 24.46 -13.66 -6.96
N ARG A 308 23.85 -13.09 -5.91
CA ARG A 308 24.53 -12.21 -4.95
C ARG A 308 24.56 -12.75 -3.53
N VAL A 309 23.52 -13.46 -3.11
CA VAL A 309 23.36 -13.92 -1.72
C VAL A 309 23.68 -15.41 -1.57
N GLY A 310 23.38 -16.20 -2.61
CA GLY A 310 23.56 -17.66 -2.63
C GLY A 310 22.30 -18.41 -2.21
N SER A 311 21.97 -19.47 -2.95
CA SER A 311 20.78 -20.30 -2.74
C SER A 311 21.12 -21.78 -2.89
N GLY A 312 20.68 -22.58 -1.92
CA GLY A 312 20.63 -24.03 -1.98
C GLY A 312 19.21 -24.56 -2.27
N TRP A 313 18.26 -23.68 -2.57
CA TRP A 313 16.90 -24.09 -2.96
C TRP A 313 16.94 -24.73 -4.36
N THR A 314 16.02 -25.64 -4.61
CA THR A 314 15.96 -26.35 -5.91
C THR A 314 15.45 -25.45 -7.02
N VAL A 315 15.80 -25.77 -8.27
CA VAL A 315 15.26 -25.08 -9.45
C VAL A 315 13.73 -25.13 -9.49
N HIS A 316 13.12 -26.23 -9.03
CA HIS A 316 11.67 -26.39 -8.98
C HIS A 316 11.00 -25.43 -7.98
N GLU A 317 11.60 -25.24 -6.80
CA GLU A 317 11.10 -24.30 -5.79
C GLU A 317 11.21 -22.85 -6.29
N LEU A 318 12.36 -22.48 -6.88
CA LEU A 318 12.61 -21.12 -7.35
C LEU A 318 11.73 -20.75 -8.56
N THR A 319 11.74 -21.57 -9.61
CA THR A 319 10.98 -21.29 -10.85
C THR A 319 9.48 -21.50 -10.68
N GLY A 320 9.09 -22.49 -9.86
CA GLY A 320 7.70 -22.74 -9.49
C GLY A 320 7.08 -21.56 -8.76
N MET A 321 7.81 -20.95 -7.81
CA MET A 321 7.32 -19.79 -7.06
C MET A 321 7.06 -18.59 -7.98
N VAL A 322 7.94 -18.32 -8.96
CA VAL A 322 7.75 -17.26 -9.97
C VAL A 322 6.45 -17.47 -10.75
N THR A 323 6.25 -18.69 -11.24
CA THR A 323 5.08 -19.04 -12.05
C THR A 323 3.79 -18.92 -11.24
N LEU A 324 3.79 -19.44 -10.01
CA LEU A 324 2.61 -19.43 -9.14
C LEU A 324 2.24 -18.01 -8.68
N CYS A 325 3.22 -17.14 -8.40
CA CYS A 325 2.95 -15.72 -8.13
C CYS A 325 2.30 -15.03 -9.33
N GLY A 326 2.75 -15.34 -10.55
CA GLY A 326 2.09 -14.89 -11.78
C GLY A 326 0.65 -15.40 -11.89
N ILE A 327 0.41 -16.69 -11.61
CA ILE A 327 -0.94 -17.29 -11.65
C ILE A 327 -1.86 -16.61 -10.61
N VAL A 328 -1.37 -16.33 -9.41
CA VAL A 328 -2.14 -15.59 -8.40
C VAL A 328 -2.58 -14.22 -8.93
N GLY A 329 -1.66 -13.47 -9.56
CA GLY A 329 -1.99 -12.20 -10.21
C GLY A 329 -3.04 -12.35 -11.32
N LEU A 330 -2.89 -13.37 -12.17
CA LEU A 330 -3.88 -13.71 -13.19
C LEU A 330 -5.27 -13.98 -12.58
N LEU A 331 -5.35 -14.80 -11.52
CA LEU A 331 -6.62 -15.11 -10.85
C LEU A 331 -7.28 -13.85 -10.25
N VAL A 332 -6.52 -12.98 -9.61
CA VAL A 332 -7.03 -11.69 -9.11
C VAL A 332 -7.62 -10.85 -10.25
N SER A 333 -6.96 -10.84 -11.42
CA SER A 333 -7.48 -10.10 -12.59
C SER A 333 -8.78 -10.69 -13.16
N LEU A 334 -8.99 -12.00 -13.07
CA LEU A 334 -10.23 -12.64 -13.50
C LEU A 334 -11.41 -12.29 -12.58
N VAL A 335 -11.16 -12.10 -11.29
CA VAL A 335 -12.16 -11.61 -10.34
C VAL A 335 -12.45 -10.12 -10.59
N ALA A 336 -11.43 -9.34 -10.95
CA ALA A 336 -11.56 -7.90 -11.17
C ALA A 336 -12.20 -7.55 -12.52
N ALA A 337 -12.00 -8.34 -13.58
CA ALA A 337 -12.54 -8.08 -14.90
C ALA A 337 -14.09 -8.20 -14.91
N PRO A 338 -14.82 -7.25 -15.54
CA PRO A 338 -16.26 -7.41 -15.73
C PRO A 338 -16.54 -8.71 -16.49
N ARG A 339 -17.55 -9.48 -16.05
CA ARG A 339 -18.07 -10.58 -16.88
C ARG A 339 -18.55 -9.98 -18.19
N ALA A 340 -18.05 -10.50 -19.33
CA ALA A 340 -18.65 -10.19 -20.61
C ALA A 340 -20.12 -10.62 -20.54
N VAL A 341 -21.04 -9.65 -20.48
CA VAL A 341 -22.45 -9.94 -20.74
C VAL A 341 -22.50 -10.24 -22.24
N SER A 342 -22.64 -11.53 -22.57
CA SER A 342 -22.98 -11.93 -23.93
C SER A 342 -24.26 -11.21 -24.32
N ARG A 343 -24.18 -10.30 -25.29
CA ARG A 343 -25.35 -9.86 -26.05
C ARG A 343 -25.58 -10.83 -27.19
#